data_AF-A0A8J3R5V7-F1
#
_entry.id   AF-A0A8J3R5V7-F1
#
_cell.length_a   1.000
_cell.length_b   1.000
_cell.length_c   1.000
_cell.angle_alpha   90.00
_cell.angle_beta   90.00
_cell.angle_gamma   90.00
#
_symmetry.space_group_name_H-M   'P 1'
#
loop_
_entity.id
_entity.type
_entity.pdbx_description
1 polymer ?
#
loop_
_entity_poly.entity_id
_entity_poly.type
_entity_poly.pdbx_seq_one_letter_code
_entity_poly.pdbx_strand_id
1 'polypeptide(L)' 'MKNGAGKAPWPAFTEVSLSAMARSFGCPAIRLDSHGDLLATLDEVVPTLASRTEPLLLDIAVMPDAEFRP' A
#
# COMPACT_ATOMS: atom_id res chain seq x y z
N MET A 1 5.61 -22.98 -23.24
CA MET A 1 5.83 -23.19 -21.80
C MET A 1 5.26 -21.99 -21.06
N LYS A 2 4.24 -22.16 -20.21
CA LYS A 2 3.70 -21.06 -19.38
C LYS A 2 4.60 -20.90 -18.14
N ASN A 3 5.47 -19.90 -18.13
CA ASN A 3 6.18 -19.49 -16.93
C ASN A 3 5.23 -18.62 -16.08
N GLY A 4 5.11 -18.89 -14.77
CA GLY A 4 4.31 -18.07 -13.84
C GLY A 4 3.09 -18.73 -13.19
N ALA A 5 2.72 -19.97 -13.55
CA ALA A 5 1.58 -20.69 -12.95
C ALA A 5 1.94 -21.50 -11.69
N GLY A 6 3.16 -21.35 -11.16
CA GLY A 6 3.61 -22.04 -9.96
C GLY A 6 3.28 -21.25 -8.69
N LYS A 7 3.27 -21.94 -7.54
CA LYS A 7 3.23 -21.29 -6.21
C LYS A 7 4.29 -20.18 -6.18
N ALA A 8 3.93 -19.00 -5.66
CA ALA A 8 4.85 -17.89 -5.50
C ALA A 8 6.14 -18.39 -4.82
N PRO A 9 7.33 -18.06 -5.37
CA PRO A 9 8.59 -18.62 -4.88
C PRO A 9 8.94 -18.14 -3.46
N TRP A 10 8.27 -17.09 -2.98
CA TRP A 10 8.45 -16.52 -1.66
C TRP A 10 7.12 -16.48 -0.89
N PRO A 11 7.13 -16.76 0.42
CA PRO A 11 5.96 -16.59 1.26
C PRO A 11 5.58 -15.11 1.38
N ALA A 12 4.33 -14.84 1.74
CA ALA A 12 3.91 -13.51 2.14
C ALA A 12 4.56 -13.13 3.48
N PHE A 13 4.89 -11.85 3.65
CA PHE A 13 5.48 -11.30 4.88
C PHE A 13 4.40 -10.59 5.69
N THR A 14 3.54 -11.35 6.37
CA THR A 14 2.39 -10.80 7.10
C THR A 14 2.78 -9.97 8.32
N GLU A 15 4.00 -10.16 8.84
CA GLU A 15 4.53 -9.43 9.99
C GLU A 15 5.06 -8.03 9.63
N VAL A 16 5.26 -7.75 8.33
CA VAL A 16 5.83 -6.48 7.88
C VAL A 16 4.73 -5.44 7.71
N SER A 17 4.83 -4.35 8.46
CA SER A 17 3.90 -3.21 8.40
C SER A 17 4.65 -1.93 8.01
N LEU A 18 4.45 -1.46 6.77
CA LEU A 18 5.04 -0.21 6.30
C LEU A 18 4.51 1.00 7.07
N SER A 19 3.23 0.99 7.40
CA SER A 19 2.61 2.02 8.23
C SER A 19 3.21 2.11 9.64
N ALA A 20 3.52 0.98 10.29
CA ALA A 20 4.21 0.99 11.57
C ALA A 20 5.65 1.51 11.47
N MET A 21 6.39 1.08 10.44
CA MET A 21 7.74 1.58 10.17
C MET A 21 7.75 3.09 9.92
N ALA A 22 6.87 3.60 9.06
CA ALA A 22 6.76 5.02 8.76
C ALA A 22 6.53 5.85 10.03
N ARG A 23 5.58 5.42 10.88
CA ARG A 23 5.30 6.08 12.15
C ARG A 23 6.50 6.08 13.10
N SER A 24 7.30 4.99 13.14
CA SER A 24 8.53 4.93 13.96
C SER A 24 9.61 5.94 13.52
N PHE A 25 9.58 6.36 12.26
CA PHE A 25 10.44 7.41 11.71
C PHE A 25 9.78 8.81 11.72
N GLY A 26 8.64 8.97 12.42
CA GLY A 26 7.93 10.25 12.50
C GLY A 26 7.14 10.62 11.24
N CYS A 27 6.92 9.68 10.31
CA CYS A 27 6.08 9.88 9.13
C CYS A 27 4.64 9.43 9.44
N PRO A 28 3.64 10.34 9.38
CA PRO A 28 2.24 9.96 9.43
C PRO A 28 1.93 8.87 8.39
N ALA A 29 1.18 7.85 8.81
CA ALA A 29 0.79 6.76 7.91
C ALA A 29 -0.61 6.24 8.18
N ILE A 30 -1.30 5.85 7.12
CA ILE A 30 -2.66 5.27 7.14
C ILE A 30 -2.60 3.91 6.46
N ARG A 31 -3.16 2.88 7.10
CA ARG A 31 -3.34 1.57 6.50
C ARG A 31 -4.77 1.47 5.93
N LEU A 32 -4.88 0.99 4.70
CA LEU A 32 -6.13 0.91 3.96
C LEU A 32 -6.29 -0.51 3.39
N ASP A 33 -7.42 -1.14 3.68
CA ASP A 33 -7.70 -2.53 3.25
C ASP A 33 -8.76 -2.59 2.12
N SER A 34 -9.30 -1.44 1.70
CA SER A 34 -10.29 -1.37 0.64
C SER A 34 -10.03 -0.25 -0.37
N HIS A 35 -10.50 -0.46 -1.59
CA HIS A 35 -10.47 0.55 -2.64
C HIS A 35 -11.36 1.76 -2.31
N GLY A 36 -12.47 1.55 -1.59
CA GLY A 36 -13.36 2.64 -1.16
C GLY A 36 -12.67 3.58 -0.17
N ASP A 37 -11.98 3.03 0.83
CA ASP A 37 -11.23 3.82 1.81
C ASP A 37 -10.06 4.55 1.16
N LEU A 38 -9.43 3.94 0.15
CA LEU A 38 -8.42 4.60 -0.66
C LEU A 38 -8.96 5.82 -1.38
N LEU A 39 -10.09 5.70 -2.09
CA LEU A 39 -10.69 6.85 -2.79
C LEU A 39 -11.08 7.95 -1.80
N ALA A 40 -11.76 7.61 -0.71
CA ALA A 40 -12.14 8.58 0.31
C ALA A 40 -10.93 9.31 0.92
N THR A 41 -9.86 8.58 1.21
CA THR A 41 -8.61 9.16 1.76
C THR A 41 -7.93 10.07 0.72
N LEU A 42 -7.93 9.68 -0.56
CA LEU A 42 -7.36 10.52 -1.62
C LEU A 42 -8.19 11.80 -1.84
N ASP A 43 -9.52 11.71 -1.82
CA ASP A 43 -10.41 12.88 -1.93
C ASP A 43 -10.18 13.88 -0.78
N GLU A 44 -9.85 13.40 0.41
CA GLU A 44 -9.50 14.24 1.56
C GLU A 44 -8.10 14.85 1.44
N VAL A 45 -7.09 14.02 1.13
CA VAL A 45 -5.68 14.42 1.21
C VAL A 45 -5.23 15.20 0.00
N VAL A 46 -5.58 14.77 -1.22
CA VAL A 46 -5.08 15.34 -2.48
C VAL A 46 -5.29 16.86 -2.58
N PRO A 47 -6.48 17.42 -2.24
CA PRO A 47 -6.70 18.86 -2.30
C PRO A 47 -5.79 19.68 -1.39
N THR A 48 -5.27 19.08 -0.30
CA THR A 48 -4.43 19.78 0.69
C THR A 48 -2.93 19.54 0.50
N LEU A 49 -2.53 18.62 -0.39
CA LEU A 49 -1.13 18.19 -0.57
C LEU A 49 -0.15 19.34 -0.77
N ALA A 50 -0.52 20.34 -1.57
CA ALA A 50 0.35 21.49 -1.87
C ALA A 50 0.74 22.31 -0.62
N SER A 51 -0.09 22.26 0.43
CA SER A 51 0.11 22.99 1.68
C SER A 51 0.74 22.16 2.79
N ARG A 52 0.89 20.84 2.58
CA ARG A 52 1.48 19.94 3.59
C ARG A 52 2.97 20.19 3.71
N THR A 53 3.44 20.27 4.95
CA THR A 53 4.87 20.40 5.27
C THR A 53 5.51 19.09 5.74
N GLU A 54 4.71 18.03 5.86
CA GLU A 54 5.13 16.70 6.29
C GLU A 54 4.64 15.62 5.31
N PRO A 55 5.42 14.54 5.14
CA PRO A 55 5.01 13.42 4.31
C PRO A 55 3.77 12.71 4.88
N LEU A 56 3.06 11.99 4.02
CA LEU A 56 2.03 11.02 4.40
C LEU A 56 2.28 9.73 3.64
N LEU A 57 2.29 8.60 4.35
CA LEU A 57 2.34 7.28 3.73
C LEU A 57 0.97 6.61 3.75
N LEU A 58 0.49 6.14 2.59
CA LEU A 58 -0.66 5.25 2.50
C LEU A 58 -0.17 3.81 2.27
N ASP A 59 -0.43 2.93 3.23
CA ASP A 59 -0.09 1.51 3.22
C ASP A 59 -1.33 0.72 2.76
N ILE A 60 -1.36 0.34 1.48
CA ILE A 60 -2.55 -0.18 0.80
C ILE A 60 -2.43 -1.69 0.64
N ALA A 61 -3.38 -2.44 1.19
CA ALA A 61 -3.46 -3.87 0.95
C ALA A 61 -3.92 -4.15 -0.48
N VAL A 62 -3.13 -4.92 -1.22
CA VAL A 62 -3.47 -5.37 -2.58
C VAL A 62 -3.39 -6.88 -2.67
N MET A 63 -4.33 -7.46 -3.42
CA MET A 63 -4.25 -8.87 -3.80
C MET A 63 -3.23 -9.02 -4.93
N PRO A 64 -2.42 -10.09 -4.95
CA PRO A 64 -1.61 -10.40 -6.12
C PRO A 64 -2.48 -10.60 -7.36
N ASP A 65 -1.98 -10.16 -8.51
CA ASP A 65 -2.64 -10.43 -9.79
C ASP A 65 -2.76 -11.94 -10.02
N ALA A 66 -3.91 -12.36 -10.53
CA ALA A 66 -4.18 -13.76 -10.85
C ALA A 66 -3.30 -14.27 -12.01
N GLU A 67 -2.85 -13.36 -12.88
CA GLU A 67 -2.02 -13.67 -14.04
C GLU A 67 -0.80 -12.75 -14.11
N PHE A 68 0.38 -13.34 -14.29
CA PHE A 68 1.58 -12.58 -14.57
C PHE A 68 1.56 -12.04 -16.00
N ARG A 69 1.74 -10.72 -16.17
CA ARG A 69 1.85 -10.04 -17.47
C ARG A 69 3.27 -9.45 -17.64
N PRO A 70 4.12 -10.05 -18.50
CA PRO A 70 5.50 -9.61 -18.72
C PRO A 70 5.62 -8.38 -19.63
#